data_AF-A0A526V5C2-F1
#
_entry.id   AF-A0A526V5C2-F1
#
_cell.length_a   1.000
_cell.length_b   1.000
_cell.length_c   1.000
_cell.angle_alpha   90.00
_cell.angle_beta   90.00
_cell.angle_gamma   90.00
#
_symmetry.space_group_name_H-M   'P 1'
#
loop_
_entity.id
_entity.type
_entity.pdbx_description
1 polymer ?
#
loop_
_entity_poly.entity_id
_entity_poly.type
_entity_poly.pdbx_seq_one_letter_code
_entity_poly.pdbx_strand_id
1 'polypeptide(L)'
;GIMNGIDPIVVATGNDWRAIEAGAHAWAARGGRYTSLSRWEIDAAGNLVGTLEMPMALGMVGGATKTHPAARAALKLLGVTTAQELAEVTVAVGLAQNMAALRALATEGIQRGHMALHAR
;
A
#
# COMPACT_ATOMS: atom_id res chain seq x y z
N GLY A 1 0.38 8.96 0.54
CA GLY A 1 -0.72 8.36 -0.24
C GLY A 1 -0.63 6.86 -0.19
N ILE A 2 0.18 6.26 -1.07
CA ILE A 2 0.43 4.81 -1.14
C ILE A 2 0.73 4.20 0.24
N MET A 3 1.68 4.81 0.98
CA MET A 3 2.11 4.30 2.29
C MET A 3 1.00 4.30 3.35
N ASN A 4 -0.03 5.14 3.21
CA ASN A 4 -1.19 5.12 4.11
C ASN A 4 -2.02 3.82 3.98
N GLY A 5 -1.84 3.06 2.90
CA GLY A 5 -2.44 1.72 2.72
C GLY A 5 -1.47 0.61 3.10
N ILE A 6 -0.17 0.81 2.83
CA ILE A 6 0.89 -0.18 3.09
C ILE A 6 1.17 -0.29 4.58
N ASP A 7 1.54 0.81 5.24
CA ASP A 7 2.00 0.81 6.63
C ASP A 7 1.02 0.17 7.62
N PRO A 8 -0.31 0.41 7.52
CA PRO A 8 -1.26 -0.26 8.40
C PRO A 8 -1.23 -1.79 8.28
N ILE A 9 -1.04 -2.34 7.07
CA ILE A 9 -0.92 -3.80 6.89
C ILE A 9 0.41 -4.28 7.47
N VAL A 10 1.49 -3.54 7.24
CA VAL A 10 2.82 -3.87 7.79
C VAL A 10 2.78 -3.90 9.31
N VAL A 11 2.16 -2.90 9.95
CA VAL A 11 1.94 -2.84 11.41
C VAL A 11 1.03 -3.97 11.88
N ALA A 12 -0.12 -4.17 11.22
CA ALA A 12 -1.10 -5.18 11.61
C ALA A 12 -0.53 -6.60 11.54
N THR A 13 0.39 -6.86 10.62
CA THR A 13 1.07 -8.17 10.48
C THR A 13 2.35 -8.30 11.31
N GLY A 14 2.72 -7.26 12.07
CA GLY A 14 3.88 -7.27 12.96
C GLY A 14 5.23 -7.14 12.25
N ASN A 15 5.24 -6.52 11.07
CA ASN A 15 6.42 -6.23 10.28
C ASN A 15 6.98 -4.82 10.57
N ASP A 16 8.22 -4.56 10.15
CA ASP A 16 8.88 -3.27 10.33
C ASP A 16 8.50 -2.28 9.22
N TRP A 17 7.61 -1.32 9.51
CA TRP A 17 7.20 -0.30 8.54
C TRP A 17 8.33 0.67 8.17
N ARG A 18 9.32 0.89 9.04
CA ARG A 18 10.43 1.81 8.74
C ARG A 18 11.31 1.23 7.65
N ALA A 19 11.53 -0.09 7.66
CA ALA A 19 12.28 -0.77 6.61
C ALA A 19 11.58 -0.67 5.25
N ILE A 20 10.25 -0.83 5.23
CA ILE A 20 9.44 -0.71 4.02
C ILE A 20 9.43 0.73 3.52
N GLU A 21 9.19 1.72 4.38
CA GLU A 21 9.22 3.16 4.03
C GLU A 21 10.58 3.58 3.47
N ALA A 22 11.68 3.19 4.12
CA ALA A 22 13.02 3.51 3.65
C ALA A 22 13.30 2.90 2.26
N GLY A 23 12.93 1.63 2.06
CA GLY A 23 13.06 0.95 0.77
C GLY A 23 12.20 1.59 -0.32
N ALA A 24 10.95 1.94 0.00
CA ALA A 24 10.01 2.59 -0.90
C ALA A 24 10.55 3.94 -1.39
N HIS A 25 10.92 4.82 -0.46
CA HIS A 25 11.37 6.16 -0.79
C HIS A 25 12.75 6.19 -1.45
N ALA A 26 13.65 5.27 -1.11
CA ALA A 26 14.90 5.10 -1.84
C ALA A 26 14.64 4.60 -3.28
N TRP A 27 13.74 3.63 -3.46
CA TRP A 27 13.38 3.10 -4.78
C TRP A 27 12.70 4.15 -5.68
N ALA A 28 11.93 5.05 -5.09
CA ALA A 28 11.32 6.19 -5.77
C ALA A 28 12.36 7.17 -6.37
N ALA A 29 13.59 7.15 -5.87
CA ALA A 29 14.69 7.99 -6.35
C ALA A 29 15.75 7.23 -7.18
N ARG A 30 15.53 5.94 -7.51
CA ARG A 30 16.52 5.08 -8.19
C ARG A 30 17.02 5.60 -9.55
N GLY A 31 16.24 6.45 -10.20
CA GLY A 31 16.58 7.10 -11.48
C GLY A 31 17.33 8.44 -11.34
N GLY A 32 17.85 8.77 -10.15
CA GLY A 32 18.55 10.04 -9.88
C GLY A 32 17.63 11.23 -9.58
N ARG A 33 16.31 11.04 -9.65
CA ARG A 33 15.29 12.01 -9.25
C ARG A 33 14.15 11.28 -8.54
N TYR A 34 13.73 11.83 -7.40
CA TYR A 34 12.56 11.34 -6.69
C TYR A 34 11.29 11.53 -7.52
N THR A 35 10.54 10.46 -7.74
CA THR A 35 9.31 10.44 -8.56
C THR A 35 8.25 9.50 -7.98
N SER A 36 7.10 9.41 -8.64
CA SER A 36 6.01 8.49 -8.27
C SER A 36 6.49 7.03 -8.29
N LEU A 37 6.06 6.24 -7.30
CA LEU A 37 6.22 4.80 -7.28
C LEU A 37 5.23 4.07 -8.20
N SER A 38 4.04 4.65 -8.39
CA SER A 38 3.02 4.11 -9.27
C SER A 38 3.03 4.76 -10.65
N ARG A 39 2.60 4.00 -11.66
CA ARG A 39 2.31 4.49 -13.01
C ARG A 39 0.83 4.27 -13.32
N TRP A 40 0.22 5.27 -13.94
CA TRP A 40 -1.14 5.20 -14.44
C TRP A 40 -1.14 5.53 -15.94
N GLU A 41 -1.86 4.74 -16.72
CA GLU A 41 -1.94 4.87 -18.18
C GLU A 41 -3.32 4.44 -18.68
N ILE A 42 -3.64 4.81 -19.93
CA ILE A 42 -4.83 4.31 -20.63
C ILE A 42 -4.36 3.24 -21.61
N ASP A 43 -4.94 2.05 -21.54
CA ASP A 43 -4.63 0.96 -22.48
C ASP A 43 -5.30 1.16 -23.85
N ALA A 44 -5.04 0.25 -24.79
CA ALA A 44 -5.60 0.32 -26.15
C ALA A 44 -7.13 0.20 -26.20
N ALA A 45 -7.77 -0.35 -25.16
CA ALA A 45 -9.22 -0.48 -25.04
C ALA A 45 -9.86 0.72 -24.32
N GLY A 46 -9.06 1.70 -23.88
CA GLY A 46 -9.54 2.88 -23.16
C GLY A 46 -9.68 2.67 -21.64
N ASN A 47 -9.18 1.56 -21.09
CA ASN A 47 -9.25 1.32 -19.64
C ASN A 47 -8.10 2.03 -18.92
N LEU A 48 -8.37 2.52 -17.71
CA LEU A 48 -7.34 3.04 -16.81
C LEU A 48 -6.58 1.86 -16.17
N VAL A 49 -5.27 1.79 -16.41
CA VAL A 49 -4.38 0.76 -15.88
C VAL A 49 -3.39 1.39 -14.90
N GLY A 50 -3.32 0.81 -13.70
CA GLY A 50 -2.39 1.21 -12.65
C GLY A 50 -1.37 0.13 -12.36
N THR A 51 -0.11 0.51 -12.21
CA THR A 51 0.98 -0.38 -11.79
C THR A 51 1.74 0.24 -10.62
N LEU A 52 2.23 -0.61 -9.72
CA LEU A 52 3.05 -0.22 -8.58
C LEU A 52 4.13 -1.28 -8.37
N GLU A 53 5.39 -0.85 -8.39
CA GLU A 53 6.54 -1.70 -8.14
C GLU A 53 7.43 -1.05 -7.08
N MET A 54 7.73 -1.79 -6.01
CA MET A 54 8.59 -1.32 -4.94
C MET A 54 9.17 -2.48 -4.11
N PRO A 55 10.30 -2.28 -3.43
CA PRO A 55 10.85 -3.25 -2.48
C PRO A 55 9.83 -3.56 -1.37
N MET A 56 9.61 -4.85 -1.10
CA MET A 56 8.65 -5.31 -0.11
C MET A 56 9.21 -6.47 0.71
N ALA A 57 10.22 -6.17 1.54
CA ALA A 57 10.89 -7.14 2.40
C ALA A 57 10.04 -7.45 3.65
N LEU A 58 8.96 -8.20 3.47
CA LEU A 58 8.07 -8.66 4.55
C LEU A 58 8.43 -10.06 5.03
N GLY A 59 8.11 -10.36 6.29
CA GLY A 59 8.28 -11.67 6.89
C GLY A 59 6.95 -12.25 7.38
N MET A 60 6.86 -13.58 7.35
CA MET A 60 5.80 -14.34 8.05
C MET A 60 6.33 -15.12 9.27
N VAL A 61 7.65 -15.19 9.41
CA VAL A 61 8.32 -15.99 10.45
C VAL A 61 9.43 -15.14 11.07
N GLY A 62 9.28 -14.81 12.35
CA GLY A 62 10.29 -14.09 13.14
C GLY A 62 9.84 -12.71 13.59
N GLY A 63 10.41 -12.20 14.69
CA GLY A 63 10.04 -10.92 15.28
C GLY A 63 8.63 -10.89 15.90
N ALA A 64 7.94 -9.75 15.78
CA ALA A 64 6.60 -9.54 16.33
C ALA A 64 5.52 -10.39 15.63
N THR A 65 5.76 -10.82 14.39
CA THR A 65 4.82 -11.62 13.57
C THR A 65 4.35 -12.92 14.24
N LYS A 66 5.22 -13.58 15.03
CA LYS A 66 4.90 -14.81 15.79
C LYS A 66 4.58 -14.57 17.27
N THR A 67 5.02 -13.47 17.84
CA THR A 67 4.91 -13.20 19.28
C THR A 67 3.68 -12.38 19.63
N HIS A 68 3.25 -11.48 18.75
CA HIS A 68 2.08 -10.63 18.97
C HIS A 68 0.78 -11.35 18.56
N PRO A 69 -0.18 -11.59 19.48
CA PRO A 69 -1.41 -12.32 19.16
C PRO A 69 -2.24 -11.69 18.02
N ALA A 70 -2.33 -10.35 17.99
CA ALA A 70 -3.05 -9.66 16.92
C ALA A 70 -2.38 -9.84 15.54
N ALA A 71 -1.04 -9.91 15.47
CA ALA A 71 -0.33 -10.11 14.21
C ALA A 71 -0.60 -11.51 13.64
N ARG A 72 -0.63 -12.52 14.52
CA ARG A 72 -1.04 -13.88 14.14
C ARG A 72 -2.49 -13.94 13.67
N ALA A 73 -3.40 -13.22 14.33
CA ALA A 73 -4.79 -13.15 13.92
C ALA A 73 -4.96 -12.47 12.56
N ALA A 74 -4.22 -11.38 12.31
CA ALA A 74 -4.22 -10.68 11.03
C ALA A 74 -3.70 -11.57 9.89
N LEU A 75 -2.57 -12.26 10.08
CA LEU A 75 -2.04 -13.21 9.10
C LEU A 75 -3.02 -14.37 8.83
N LYS A 76 -3.66 -14.89 9.88
CA LYS A 76 -4.70 -15.93 9.73
C LYS A 76 -5.93 -15.43 8.96
N LEU A 77 -6.35 -14.19 9.19
CA LEU A 77 -7.47 -13.57 8.49
C LEU A 77 -7.16 -13.34 7.01
N LEU A 78 -5.93 -12.91 6.70
CA LEU A 78 -5.46 -12.72 5.32
C LEU A 78 -5.36 -14.04 4.55
N GLY A 79 -5.13 -15.16 5.24
CA GLY A 79 -5.05 -16.49 4.61
C GLY A 79 -3.81 -16.68 3.72
N VAL A 80 -2.83 -15.78 3.82
CA VAL A 80 -1.56 -15.88 3.08
C VAL A 80 -0.67 -16.97 3.64
N THR A 81 0.00 -17.68 2.74
CA THR A 81 0.85 -18.85 3.03
C THR A 81 2.32 -18.57 2.78
N THR A 82 2.65 -17.47 2.11
CA THR A 82 4.04 -17.04 1.86
C THR A 82 4.24 -15.55 2.11
N ALA A 83 5.48 -15.16 2.42
CA ALA A 83 5.85 -13.74 2.55
C ALA A 83 5.68 -12.97 1.23
N GLN A 84 5.82 -13.67 0.11
CA GLN A 84 5.59 -13.13 -1.22
C GLN A 84 4.12 -12.79 -1.45
N GLU A 85 3.19 -13.68 -1.08
CA GLU A 85 1.75 -13.40 -1.12
C GLU A 85 1.38 -12.21 -0.23
N LEU A 86 1.95 -12.14 0.97
CA LEU A 86 1.77 -10.98 1.85
C LEU A 86 2.27 -9.68 1.19
N ALA A 87 3.42 -9.72 0.53
CA ALA A 87 3.97 -8.59 -0.19
C ALA A 87 3.06 -8.14 -1.35
N GLU A 88 2.56 -9.07 -2.15
CA GLU A 88 1.65 -8.80 -3.27
C GLU A 88 0.35 -8.17 -2.81
N VAL A 89 -0.29 -8.71 -1.76
CA VAL A 89 -1.50 -8.14 -1.15
C VAL A 89 -1.22 -6.72 -0.64
N THR A 90 -0.09 -6.52 0.04
CA THR A 90 0.29 -5.22 0.60
C THR A 90 0.51 -4.17 -0.49
N VAL A 91 1.22 -4.51 -1.56
CA VAL A 91 1.43 -3.63 -2.72
C VAL A 91 0.10 -3.33 -3.42
N ALA A 92 -0.77 -4.32 -3.59
CA ALA A 92 -2.10 -4.13 -4.18
C ALA A 92 -2.94 -3.11 -3.39
N VAL A 93 -2.91 -3.18 -2.04
CA VAL A 93 -3.58 -2.19 -1.19
C VAL A 93 -2.93 -0.81 -1.33
N GLY A 94 -1.60 -0.73 -1.45
CA GLY A 94 -0.91 0.52 -1.75
C GLY A 94 -1.37 1.17 -3.05
N LEU A 95 -1.56 0.37 -4.11
CA LEU A 95 -2.08 0.84 -5.40
C LEU A 95 -3.55 1.27 -5.29
N ALA A 96 -4.39 0.52 -4.56
CA ALA A 96 -5.78 0.88 -4.32
C ALA A 96 -5.92 2.21 -3.54
N GLN A 97 -5.09 2.41 -2.52
CA GLN A 97 -5.04 3.65 -1.75
C GLN A 97 -4.60 4.83 -2.62
N ASN A 98 -3.67 4.61 -3.56
CA ASN A 98 -3.26 5.61 -4.54
C ASN A 98 -4.38 5.97 -5.51
N MET A 99 -5.07 4.96 -6.08
CA MET A 99 -6.22 5.14 -6.95
C MET A 99 -7.32 5.97 -6.26
N ALA A 100 -7.67 5.63 -5.02
CA ALA A 100 -8.69 6.35 -4.26
C ALA A 100 -8.31 7.82 -4.05
N ALA A 101 -7.05 8.10 -3.70
CA ALA A 101 -6.55 9.45 -3.51
C ALA A 101 -6.56 10.27 -4.81
N LEU A 102 -6.06 9.69 -5.92
CA LEU A 102 -6.04 10.34 -7.23
C LEU A 102 -7.45 10.61 -7.74
N ARG A 103 -8.35 9.63 -7.60
CA ARG A 103 -9.76 9.78 -7.99
C ARG A 103 -10.41 10.91 -7.21
N ALA A 104 -10.27 10.92 -5.87
CA ALA A 104 -10.82 11.99 -5.06
C ALA A 104 -10.30 13.37 -5.53
N LEU A 105 -8.98 13.52 -5.66
CA LEU A 105 -8.36 14.78 -6.12
C LEU A 105 -8.81 15.21 -7.52
N ALA A 106 -9.07 14.27 -8.43
CA ALA A 106 -9.44 14.55 -9.81
C ALA A 106 -10.94 14.85 -10.01
N THR A 107 -11.83 14.30 -9.16
CA THR A 107 -13.28 14.42 -9.35
C THR A 107 -13.93 15.48 -8.43
N GLU A 108 -13.47 15.60 -7.18
CA GLU A 108 -14.00 16.56 -6.21
C GLU A 108 -12.91 16.97 -5.23
N GLY A 109 -12.56 18.26 -5.15
CA GLY A 109 -11.62 18.73 -4.11
C GLY A 109 -12.00 18.17 -2.73
N ILE A 110 -11.01 17.66 -1.99
CA ILE A 110 -11.14 16.86 -0.73
C ILE A 110 -12.25 17.36 0.21
N GLN A 111 -12.48 18.67 0.24
CA GLN A 111 -13.50 19.36 1.02
C GLN A 111 -14.93 18.85 0.76
N ARG A 112 -15.39 18.61 -0.47
CA ARG A 112 -16.78 18.13 -0.69
C ARG A 112 -16.98 16.68 -0.24
N GLY A 113 -16.00 15.80 -0.49
CA GLY A 113 -16.05 14.41 -0.04
C GLY A 113 -16.03 14.26 1.48
N HIS A 114 -15.23 15.07 2.20
CA HIS A 114 -15.23 15.12 3.67
C HIS A 114 -16.55 15.68 4.22
N MET A 115 -17.10 16.71 3.58
CA MET A 115 -18.36 17.32 4.00
C MET A 115 -19.57 16.40 3.81
N ALA A 116 -19.55 15.50 2.82
CA ALA A 116 -20.61 14.50 2.63
C ALA A 116 -20.69 13.46 3.77
N LEU A 117 -19.56 13.18 4.44
CA LEU A 117 -19.49 12.31 5.62
C LEU A 117 -19.85 13.03 6.93
N HIS A 118 -19.68 14.36 6.99
CA HIS A 118 -20.16 15.19 8.10
C HIS A 118 -21.64 15.60 7.98
N ALA A 119 -22.26 15.44 6.82
CA ALA A 119 -23.67 15.73 6.59
C ALA A 119 -24.63 14.58 7.00
N ARG A 120 -24.16 13.63 7.82
CA ARG A 120 -24.96 12.56 8.41
C ARG A 120 -24.80 12.53 9.92
#